data_AF-A0A930A5D6-F1
#
_entry.id   AF-A0A930A5D6-F1
#
_cell.length_a   1.000
_cell.length_b   1.000
_cell.length_c   1.000
_cell.angle_alpha   90.00
_cell.angle_beta   90.00
_cell.angle_gamma   90.00
#
_symmetry.space_group_name_H-M   'P 1'
#
loop_
_entity.id
_entity.type
_entity.pdbx_description
1 polymer ?
#
loop_
_entity_poly.entity_id
_entity_poly.type
_entity_poly.pdbx_seq_one_letter_code
_entity_poly.pdbx_strand_id
1 'polypeptide(L)'
;MLKKKIMRLVLSMLMALVMLFQGVNFNVYAGSEKEVDLEIQNIVIKNGGNPVNSMQVGDEFRIEMNWKAKAKAATINAGDYFIVKLPDNILIKNDAGNLNFSLTAPDGSVMANAHVTPKAGGGAEIKVTFTNYVNGRYNINGTLGMNANFNKDKVTVNQKNNFDIEAGGKTTPFQFKVDGGPTGNSNEVL
;
A
#
# COMPACT_ATOMS: atom_id res chain seq x y z
N MET A 1 -37.95 -53.42 16.48
CA MET A 1 -38.52 -52.08 16.78
C MET A 1 -37.58 -51.19 17.61
N LEU A 2 -36.75 -51.76 18.51
CA LEU A 2 -35.84 -51.00 19.39
C LEU A 2 -34.75 -50.18 18.64
N LYS A 3 -34.14 -50.74 17.59
CA LYS A 3 -33.13 -50.04 16.75
C LYS A 3 -33.65 -48.77 16.08
N LYS A 4 -34.90 -48.77 15.59
CA LYS A 4 -35.54 -47.59 14.98
C LYS A 4 -35.88 -46.52 16.02
N LYS A 5 -36.22 -46.92 17.26
CA LYS A 5 -36.47 -45.99 18.38
C LYS A 5 -35.15 -45.35 18.87
N ILE A 6 -34.09 -46.14 19.02
CA ILE A 6 -32.75 -45.63 19.40
C ILE A 6 -32.20 -44.69 18.32
N MET A 7 -32.33 -45.05 17.03
CA MET A 7 -31.86 -44.18 15.93
C MET A 7 -32.60 -42.84 15.89
N ARG A 8 -33.92 -42.83 16.16
CA ARG A 8 -34.70 -41.59 16.29
C ARG A 8 -34.30 -40.78 17.52
N LEU A 9 -33.97 -41.44 18.62
CA LEU A 9 -33.50 -40.79 19.85
C LEU A 9 -32.14 -40.11 19.64
N VAL A 10 -31.18 -40.80 19.02
CA VAL A 10 -29.85 -40.25 18.69
C VAL A 10 -29.95 -39.09 17.71
N LEU A 11 -30.80 -39.20 16.68
CA LEU A 11 -31.00 -38.12 15.71
C LEU A 11 -31.61 -36.86 16.34
N SER A 12 -32.57 -37.03 17.26
CA SER A 12 -33.15 -35.93 18.05
C SER A 12 -32.10 -35.28 18.96
N MET A 13 -31.25 -36.09 19.59
CA MET A 13 -30.16 -35.61 20.45
C MET A 13 -29.10 -34.83 19.66
N LEU A 14 -28.81 -35.26 18.42
CA LEU A 14 -27.88 -34.56 17.53
C LEU A 14 -28.44 -33.20 17.07
N MET A 15 -29.73 -33.14 16.74
CA MET A 15 -30.38 -31.85 16.41
C MET A 15 -30.39 -30.90 17.61
N ALA A 16 -30.65 -31.41 18.82
CA ALA A 16 -30.56 -30.62 20.05
C ALA A 16 -29.12 -30.14 20.33
N LEU A 17 -28.11 -30.97 20.03
CA LEU A 17 -26.70 -30.60 20.20
C LEU A 17 -26.27 -29.48 19.23
N VAL A 18 -26.74 -29.50 17.98
CA VAL A 18 -26.49 -28.44 16.99
C VAL A 18 -27.14 -27.12 17.42
N MET A 19 -28.28 -27.15 18.12
CA MET A 19 -28.89 -25.95 18.69
C MET A 19 -28.04 -25.28 19.77
N LEU A 20 -27.23 -26.04 20.51
CA LEU A 20 -26.34 -25.49 21.53
C LEU A 20 -25.15 -24.70 20.95
N PHE A 21 -24.84 -24.86 19.66
CA PHE A 21 -23.73 -24.17 18.99
C PHE A 21 -24.15 -22.92 18.21
N GLN A 22 -25.44 -22.56 18.16
CA GLN A 22 -25.94 -21.42 17.37
C GLN A 22 -25.62 -20.03 17.98
N GLY A 23 -25.00 -20.00 19.17
CA GLY A 23 -24.61 -18.78 19.88
C GLY A 23 -23.12 -18.65 20.16
N VAL A 24 -22.28 -19.52 19.59
CA VAL A 24 -20.82 -19.42 19.79
C VAL A 24 -20.28 -18.36 18.84
N ASN A 25 -20.26 -17.12 19.32
CA ASN A 25 -19.39 -16.10 18.73
C ASN A 25 -17.96 -16.55 18.99
N PHE A 26 -17.29 -17.09 17.96
CA PHE A 26 -15.84 -17.19 18.01
C PHE A 26 -15.32 -15.76 18.05
N ASN A 27 -14.88 -15.33 19.23
CA ASN A 27 -13.99 -14.18 19.31
C ASN A 27 -12.73 -14.58 18.55
N VAL A 28 -12.65 -14.14 17.30
CA VAL A 28 -11.39 -14.13 16.56
C VAL A 28 -10.49 -13.21 17.38
N TYR A 29 -9.53 -13.80 18.07
CA TYR A 29 -8.44 -13.05 18.66
C TYR A 29 -7.75 -12.35 17.48
N ALA A 30 -7.99 -11.06 17.32
CA ALA A 30 -7.09 -10.23 16.54
C ALA A 30 -5.73 -10.37 17.25
N GLY A 31 -4.80 -11.10 16.62
CA GLY A 31 -3.41 -11.00 17.03
C GLY A 31 -3.05 -9.51 17.08
N SER A 32 -2.14 -9.14 17.98
CA SER A 32 -1.60 -7.78 18.01
C SER A 32 -1.18 -7.39 16.58
N GLU A 33 -1.71 -6.27 16.07
CA GLU A 33 -1.32 -5.72 14.77
C GLU A 33 0.19 -5.73 14.65
N LYS A 34 0.72 -6.35 13.60
CA LYS A 34 2.16 -6.42 13.38
C LYS A 34 2.53 -5.77 12.05
N GLU A 35 3.77 -5.29 12.01
CA GLU A 35 4.38 -4.87 10.77
C GLU A 35 4.72 -6.10 9.90
N VAL A 36 4.44 -5.99 8.61
CA VAL A 36 4.62 -7.03 7.61
C VAL A 36 5.76 -6.61 6.69
N ASP A 37 6.74 -7.50 6.56
CA ASP A 37 7.82 -7.31 5.60
C ASP A 37 7.27 -7.30 4.17
N LEU A 38 7.82 -6.42 3.34
CA LEU A 38 7.50 -6.38 1.92
C LEU A 38 8.74 -6.34 1.03
N GLU A 39 8.48 -6.58 -0.24
CA GLU A 39 9.42 -6.37 -1.33
C GLU A 39 8.82 -5.38 -2.32
N ILE A 40 9.54 -4.29 -2.58
CA ILE A 40 9.27 -3.43 -3.72
C ILE A 40 9.71 -4.20 -4.97
N GLN A 41 8.77 -4.47 -5.87
CA GLN A 41 9.01 -5.18 -7.13
C GLN A 41 9.44 -4.21 -8.24
N ASN A 42 8.83 -3.03 -8.28
CA ASN A 42 9.09 -2.02 -9.30
C ASN A 42 8.65 -0.64 -8.82
N ILE A 43 9.33 0.39 -9.31
CA ILE A 43 9.00 1.81 -9.09
C ILE A 43 8.92 2.48 -10.45
N VAL A 44 7.83 3.22 -10.69
CA VAL A 44 7.59 3.92 -11.95
C VAL A 44 7.11 5.34 -11.67
N ILE A 45 7.63 6.30 -12.43
CA ILE A 45 7.06 7.64 -12.51
C ILE A 45 6.22 7.74 -13.78
N LYS A 46 5.00 8.25 -13.63
CA LYS A 46 4.03 8.44 -14.71
C LYS A 46 3.68 9.91 -14.88
N ASN A 47 3.54 10.32 -16.14
CA ASN A 47 2.96 11.59 -16.54
C ASN A 47 1.68 11.32 -17.36
N GLY A 48 0.54 11.86 -16.93
CA GLY A 48 -0.76 11.61 -17.58
C GLY A 48 -1.14 10.13 -17.66
N GLY A 49 -0.68 9.30 -16.71
CA GLY A 49 -0.93 7.85 -16.68
C GLY A 49 0.09 6.99 -17.42
N ASN A 50 0.99 7.59 -18.21
CA ASN A 50 2.00 6.86 -18.98
C ASN A 50 3.35 6.88 -18.27
N PRO A 51 4.08 5.74 -18.22
CA PRO A 51 5.46 5.72 -17.73
C PRO A 51 6.35 6.65 -18.54
N VAL A 52 7.20 7.39 -17.83
CA VAL A 52 8.21 8.27 -18.43
C VAL A 52 9.58 7.94 -17.85
N ASN A 53 10.65 8.33 -18.55
CA ASN A 53 12.04 8.11 -18.10
C ASN A 53 12.70 9.39 -17.56
N SER A 54 12.04 10.54 -17.74
CA SER A 54 12.42 11.82 -17.19
C SER A 54 11.19 12.69 -16.98
N MET A 55 11.31 13.70 -16.14
CA MET A 55 10.22 14.62 -15.79
C MET A 55 10.81 15.99 -15.42
N GLN A 56 10.14 17.08 -15.79
CA GLN A 56 10.63 18.41 -15.44
C GLN A 56 10.54 18.65 -13.93
N VAL A 57 11.52 19.35 -13.36
CA VAL A 57 11.62 19.62 -11.92
C VAL A 57 10.40 20.34 -11.32
N GLY A 58 9.65 21.08 -12.15
CA GLY A 58 8.45 21.80 -11.75
C GLY A 58 7.15 21.02 -11.87
N ASP A 59 7.16 19.89 -12.59
CA ASP A 59 5.92 19.21 -12.94
C ASP A 59 5.45 18.29 -11.82
N GLU A 60 4.13 18.12 -11.74
CA GLU A 60 3.51 17.09 -10.93
C GLU A 60 3.52 15.76 -11.70
N PHE A 61 3.89 14.69 -11.00
CA PHE A 61 3.90 13.34 -11.53
C PHE A 61 3.23 12.39 -10.56
N ARG A 62 2.88 11.20 -11.06
CA ARG A 62 2.42 10.10 -10.22
C ARG A 62 3.56 9.10 -10.05
N ILE A 63 3.97 8.84 -8.81
CA ILE A 63 4.87 7.73 -8.48
C ILE A 63 4.03 6.50 -8.13
N GLU A 64 4.37 5.36 -8.70
CA GLU A 64 3.75 4.07 -8.42
C GLU A 64 4.80 3.04 -7.99
N MET A 65 4.52 2.37 -6.88
CA MET A 65 5.36 1.31 -6.32
C MET A 65 4.56 0.02 -6.33
N ASN A 66 4.98 -0.94 -7.14
CA ASN A 66 4.45 -2.30 -7.08
C ASN A 66 5.15 -3.04 -5.95
N TRP A 67 4.37 -3.65 -5.06
CA TRP A 67 4.88 -4.33 -3.88
C TRP A 67 4.28 -5.72 -3.73
N LYS A 68 5.02 -6.59 -3.06
CA LYS A 68 4.57 -7.93 -2.67
C LYS A 68 4.91 -8.15 -1.20
N ALA A 69 3.93 -8.58 -0.41
CA ALA A 69 4.17 -8.91 0.98
C ALA A 69 5.01 -10.20 1.08
N LYS A 70 6.05 -10.19 1.92
CA LYS A 70 6.91 -11.34 2.20
C LYS A 70 6.32 -12.19 3.32
N ALA A 71 5.07 -12.63 3.17
CA ALA A 71 4.49 -13.56 4.12
C ALA A 71 4.83 -15.00 3.73
N LYS A 72 5.40 -15.75 4.67
CA LYS A 72 5.36 -17.22 4.61
C LYS A 72 3.89 -17.61 4.91
N ALA A 73 3.20 -18.14 3.90
CA ALA A 73 1.85 -18.75 3.94
C ALA A 73 0.88 -18.31 5.08
N ALA A 74 -0.19 -17.57 4.73
CA ALA A 74 -1.38 -17.27 5.55
C ALA A 74 -1.21 -16.46 6.85
N THR A 75 -0.14 -15.67 6.99
CA THR A 75 0.18 -14.97 8.25
C THR A 75 -0.12 -13.47 8.27
N ILE A 76 -0.78 -12.93 7.23
CA ILE A 76 -1.24 -11.53 7.21
C ILE A 76 -2.72 -11.52 7.56
N ASN A 77 -3.08 -10.76 8.59
CA ASN A 77 -4.45 -10.57 9.03
C ASN A 77 -4.87 -9.11 8.85
N ALA A 78 -6.17 -8.86 8.94
CA ALA A 78 -6.68 -7.50 9.09
C ALA A 78 -6.03 -6.78 10.27
N GLY A 79 -5.71 -5.51 10.09
CA GLY A 79 -4.99 -4.70 11.07
C GLY A 79 -3.47 -4.81 10.99
N ASP A 80 -2.92 -5.88 10.42
CA ASP A 80 -1.50 -5.92 10.08
C ASP A 80 -1.20 -4.80 9.07
N TYR A 81 0.02 -4.29 9.11
CA TYR A 81 0.38 -3.11 8.34
C TYR A 81 1.80 -3.19 7.79
N PHE A 82 2.15 -2.28 6.90
CA PHE A 82 3.54 -2.01 6.54
C PHE A 82 3.77 -0.52 6.39
N ILE A 83 5.02 -0.12 6.53
CA ILE A 83 5.44 1.28 6.37
C ILE A 83 6.29 1.42 5.11
N VAL A 84 5.98 2.47 4.33
CA VAL A 84 6.83 2.97 3.25
C VAL A 84 7.31 4.36 3.61
N LYS A 85 8.61 4.62 3.51
CA LYS A 85 9.18 5.95 3.68
C LYS A 85 9.70 6.46 2.35
N LEU A 86 9.26 7.66 2.02
CA LEU A 86 9.73 8.39 0.86
C LEU A 86 10.84 9.37 1.25
N PRO A 87 11.85 9.54 0.37
CA PRO A 87 12.98 10.43 0.58
C PRO A 87 12.58 11.90 0.54
N ASP A 88 13.41 12.77 1.12
CA ASP A 88 13.16 14.21 1.23
C ASP A 88 13.21 14.96 -0.12
N ASN A 89 13.75 14.30 -1.15
CA ASN A 89 13.77 14.79 -2.52
C ASN A 89 12.43 14.60 -3.28
N ILE A 90 11.40 14.09 -2.62
CA ILE A 90 10.01 14.00 -3.12
C ILE A 90 9.09 14.84 -2.22
N LEU A 91 8.22 15.64 -2.83
CA LEU A 91 7.15 16.37 -2.14
C LEU A 91 5.81 15.74 -2.50
N ILE A 92 5.07 15.23 -1.53
CA ILE A 92 3.73 14.70 -1.79
C ILE A 92 2.76 15.84 -2.08
N LYS A 93 2.12 15.77 -3.24
CA LYS A 93 0.97 16.62 -3.56
C LYS A 93 -0.27 15.98 -3.00
N ASN A 94 -1.01 16.77 -2.23
CA ASN A 94 -2.28 16.36 -1.70
C ASN A 94 -3.31 17.42 -2.04
N ASP A 95 -4.09 17.15 -3.08
CA ASP A 95 -5.20 18.00 -3.46
C ASP A 95 -6.23 17.97 -2.31
N ALA A 96 -6.28 19.07 -1.55
CA ALA A 96 -7.18 19.31 -0.40
C ALA A 96 -6.85 18.60 0.94
N GLY A 97 -5.62 18.10 1.14
CA GLY A 97 -5.21 17.58 2.45
C GLY A 97 -5.80 16.21 2.82
N ASN A 98 -6.35 15.46 1.85
CA ASN A 98 -6.77 14.09 2.05
C ASN A 98 -5.57 13.14 2.14
N LEU A 99 -5.09 12.89 3.35
CA LEU A 99 -3.94 12.02 3.61
C LEU A 99 -4.30 10.52 3.63
N ASN A 100 -5.55 10.18 3.31
CA ASN A 100 -6.06 8.81 3.39
C ASN A 100 -6.57 8.34 2.02
N PHE A 101 -6.19 7.13 1.63
CA PHE A 101 -6.73 6.50 0.43
C PHE A 101 -6.72 4.98 0.54
N SER A 102 -7.56 4.32 -0.25
CA SER A 102 -7.67 2.86 -0.26
C SER A 102 -6.84 2.26 -1.40
N LEU A 103 -6.24 1.09 -1.14
CA LEU A 103 -5.65 0.24 -2.16
C LEU A 103 -6.65 -0.87 -2.48
N THR A 104 -7.09 -0.91 -3.73
CA THR A 104 -8.06 -1.90 -4.23
C THR A 104 -7.36 -3.11 -4.82
N ALA A 105 -7.91 -4.29 -4.55
CA ALA A 105 -7.54 -5.52 -5.22
C ALA A 105 -8.10 -5.57 -6.67
N PRO A 106 -7.65 -6.50 -7.51
CA PRO A 106 -8.15 -6.64 -8.89
C PRO A 106 -9.66 -6.90 -8.98
N ASP A 107 -10.28 -7.48 -7.94
CA ASP A 107 -11.72 -7.70 -7.85
C ASP A 107 -12.52 -6.46 -7.42
N GLY A 108 -11.85 -5.32 -7.20
CA GLY A 108 -12.44 -4.05 -6.79
C GLY A 108 -12.62 -3.90 -5.28
N SER A 109 -12.36 -4.94 -4.48
CA SER A 109 -12.46 -4.86 -3.01
C SER A 109 -11.33 -4.02 -2.42
N VAL A 110 -11.60 -3.32 -1.32
CA VAL A 110 -10.55 -2.59 -0.58
C VAL A 110 -9.67 -3.60 0.17
N MET A 111 -8.42 -3.74 -0.28
CA MET A 111 -7.42 -4.64 0.31
C MET A 111 -6.71 -4.01 1.50
N ALA A 112 -6.44 -2.71 1.43
CA ALA A 112 -5.76 -1.97 2.48
C ALA A 112 -6.15 -0.48 2.46
N ASN A 113 -5.93 0.21 3.57
CA ASN A 113 -6.04 1.66 3.68
C ASN A 113 -4.67 2.25 3.98
N ALA A 114 -4.28 3.29 3.24
CA ALA A 114 -3.03 4.01 3.41
C ALA A 114 -3.30 5.35 4.10
N HIS A 115 -2.45 5.69 5.07
CA HIS A 115 -2.36 7.00 5.68
C HIS A 115 -0.98 7.59 5.43
N VAL A 116 -0.95 8.81 4.90
CA VAL A 116 0.30 9.55 4.59
C VAL A 116 0.58 10.56 5.69
N THR A 117 1.80 10.54 6.22
CA THR A 117 2.34 11.54 7.14
C THR A 117 3.49 12.28 6.44
N PRO A 118 3.23 13.45 5.84
CA PRO A 118 4.28 14.25 5.21
C PRO A 118 5.31 14.73 6.23
N LYS A 119 6.57 14.82 5.81
CA LYS A 119 7.65 15.35 6.65
C LYS A 119 7.96 16.80 6.26
N ALA A 120 8.33 17.61 7.26
CA ALA A 120 8.78 18.97 7.03
C ALA A 120 10.04 18.95 6.14
N GLY A 121 10.05 19.75 5.07
CA GLY A 121 11.18 19.79 4.13
C GLY A 121 11.20 18.65 3.09
N GLY A 122 10.17 17.80 3.04
CA GLY A 122 9.99 16.78 2.02
C GLY A 122 10.04 15.34 2.54
N GLY A 123 9.60 14.43 1.71
CA GLY A 123 9.38 13.03 2.05
C GLY A 123 8.08 12.80 2.80
N ALA A 124 7.79 11.53 3.08
CA ALA A 124 6.62 11.12 3.83
C ALA A 124 6.84 9.74 4.44
N GLU A 125 6.09 9.45 5.50
CA GLU A 125 5.84 8.09 5.95
C GLU A 125 4.43 7.67 5.53
N ILE A 126 4.27 6.46 5.02
CA ILE A 126 3.00 5.94 4.54
C ILE A 126 2.73 4.64 5.28
N LYS A 127 1.76 4.66 6.19
CA LYS A 127 1.30 3.45 6.88
C LYS A 127 0.16 2.83 6.09
N VAL A 128 0.36 1.61 5.59
CA VAL A 128 -0.65 0.86 4.84
C VAL A 128 -1.16 -0.27 5.73
N THR A 129 -2.45 -0.24 6.09
CA THR A 129 -3.08 -1.20 7.01
C THR A 129 -4.04 -2.10 6.24
N PHE A 130 -3.86 -3.42 6.35
CA PHE A 130 -4.66 -4.41 5.63
C PHE A 130 -6.07 -4.52 6.21
N THR A 131 -7.05 -4.75 5.33
CA THR A 131 -8.43 -5.03 5.73
C THR A 131 -8.66 -6.54 5.85
N ASN A 132 -9.88 -6.96 6.20
CA ASN A 132 -10.30 -8.37 6.17
C ASN A 132 -10.12 -9.06 4.82
N TYR A 133 -9.89 -8.31 3.74
CA TYR A 133 -9.63 -8.86 2.42
C TYR A 133 -8.50 -9.90 2.44
N VAL A 134 -7.43 -9.65 3.20
CA VAL A 134 -6.21 -10.48 3.18
C VAL A 134 -6.35 -11.78 3.97
N ASN A 135 -7.37 -11.90 4.82
CA ASN A 135 -7.54 -13.06 5.71
C ASN A 135 -7.68 -14.35 4.89
N GLY A 136 -6.82 -15.34 5.19
CA GLY A 136 -6.80 -16.62 4.49
C GLY A 136 -6.33 -16.56 3.03
N ARG A 137 -5.88 -15.40 2.55
CA ARG A 137 -5.34 -15.24 1.18
C ARG A 137 -3.82 -15.33 1.16
N TYR A 138 -3.29 -15.67 -0.01
CA TYR A 138 -1.87 -15.80 -0.28
C TYR A 138 -1.44 -14.81 -1.37
N ASN A 139 -0.13 -14.60 -1.49
CA ASN A 139 0.45 -13.74 -2.52
C ASN A 139 -0.11 -12.31 -2.50
N ILE A 140 -0.32 -11.75 -1.31
CA ILE A 140 -0.82 -10.37 -1.16
C ILE A 140 0.18 -9.42 -1.83
N ASN A 141 -0.30 -8.66 -2.81
CA ASN A 141 0.48 -7.73 -3.61
C ASN A 141 -0.42 -6.59 -4.07
N GLY A 142 0.16 -5.47 -4.46
CA GLY A 142 -0.59 -4.34 -4.97
C GLY A 142 0.32 -3.22 -5.48
N THR A 143 -0.32 -2.09 -5.80
CA THR A 143 0.34 -0.87 -6.24
C THR A 143 0.01 0.25 -5.26
N LEU A 144 1.04 0.86 -4.70
CA LEU A 144 0.92 2.10 -3.93
C LEU A 144 1.24 3.27 -4.86
N GLY A 145 0.27 4.15 -5.12
CA GLY A 145 0.44 5.23 -6.08
C GLY A 145 -0.06 6.57 -5.58
N MET A 146 0.73 7.62 -5.80
CA MET A 146 0.48 8.96 -5.27
C MET A 146 1.04 10.06 -6.16
N ASN A 147 0.41 11.22 -6.11
CA ASN A 147 0.87 12.39 -6.83
C ASN A 147 1.95 13.12 -6.03
N ALA A 148 2.97 13.61 -6.72
CA ALA A 148 4.12 14.23 -6.11
C ALA A 148 4.79 15.24 -7.06
N ASN A 149 5.59 16.11 -6.48
CA ASN A 149 6.59 16.92 -7.17
C ASN A 149 7.98 16.52 -6.68
N PHE A 150 9.01 16.90 -7.44
CA PHE A 150 10.37 16.86 -6.89
C PHE A 150 10.55 18.00 -5.89
N ASN A 151 11.32 17.75 -4.84
CA ASN A 151 11.83 18.82 -4.00
C ASN A 151 12.99 19.50 -4.72
N LYS A 152 12.75 20.72 -5.22
CA LYS A 152 13.70 21.47 -6.06
C LYS A 152 15.03 21.75 -5.37
N ASP A 153 15.03 21.82 -4.04
CA ASP A 153 16.23 22.09 -3.24
C ASP A 153 17.10 20.84 -3.02
N LYS A 154 16.56 19.66 -3.38
CA LYS A 154 17.16 18.34 -3.08
C LYS A 154 17.40 17.49 -4.32
N VAL A 155 17.06 17.99 -5.51
CA VAL A 155 17.35 17.34 -6.79
C VAL A 155 18.24 18.24 -7.63
N THR A 156 19.05 17.62 -8.48
CA THR A 156 19.82 18.34 -9.49
C THR A 156 19.22 18.09 -10.87
N VAL A 157 18.97 19.16 -11.62
CA VAL A 157 18.37 19.08 -12.96
C VAL A 157 19.35 18.57 -14.00
N ASN A 158 18.80 18.11 -15.12
CA ASN A 158 19.49 17.57 -16.29
C ASN A 158 20.38 16.34 -16.00
N GLN A 159 20.11 15.63 -14.91
CA GLN A 159 20.82 14.41 -14.54
C GLN A 159 19.93 13.41 -13.79
N LYS A 160 20.44 12.20 -13.59
CA LYS A 160 19.80 11.18 -12.75
C LYS A 160 20.03 11.52 -11.28
N ASN A 161 18.94 11.52 -10.52
CA ASN A 161 18.95 11.62 -9.07
C ASN A 161 18.62 10.25 -8.48
N ASN A 162 19.10 9.99 -7.26
CA ASN A 162 18.74 8.79 -6.51
C ASN A 162 17.61 9.09 -5.53
N PHE A 163 16.58 8.25 -5.54
CA PHE A 163 15.40 8.33 -4.69
C PHE A 163 15.35 7.05 -3.87
N ASP A 164 15.88 7.10 -2.64
CA ASP A 164 15.94 5.94 -1.76
C ASP A 164 14.60 5.72 -1.07
N ILE A 165 13.89 4.68 -1.48
CA ILE A 165 12.60 4.32 -0.89
C ILE A 165 12.81 3.20 0.11
N GLU A 166 12.37 3.41 1.35
CA GLU A 166 12.41 2.39 2.40
C GLU A 166 11.06 1.71 2.55
N ALA A 167 11.06 0.38 2.62
CA ALA A 167 9.85 -0.37 2.94
C ALA A 167 10.20 -1.71 3.61
N GLY A 168 9.49 -2.05 4.69
CA GLY A 168 9.75 -3.30 5.45
C GLY A 168 11.21 -3.42 5.90
N GLY A 169 11.80 -2.33 6.39
CA GLY A 169 13.19 -2.27 6.84
C GLY A 169 14.26 -2.35 5.74
N LYS A 170 13.88 -2.38 4.45
CA LYS A 170 14.83 -2.42 3.32
C LYS A 170 14.76 -1.15 2.48
N THR A 171 15.92 -0.60 2.17
CA THR A 171 16.07 0.51 1.20
C THR A 171 16.17 -0.04 -0.23
N THR A 172 15.36 0.52 -1.13
CA THR A 172 15.38 0.27 -2.57
C THR A 172 15.77 1.56 -3.29
N PRO A 173 17.00 1.66 -3.85
CA PRO A 173 17.40 2.81 -4.63
C PRO A 173 16.61 2.88 -5.95
N PHE A 174 16.10 4.06 -6.28
CA PHE A 174 15.46 4.33 -7.55
C PHE A 174 16.12 5.52 -8.24
N GLN A 175 16.69 5.30 -9.41
CA GLN A 175 17.31 6.39 -10.17
C GLN A 175 16.36 6.93 -11.23
N PHE A 176 16.19 8.24 -11.25
CA PHE A 176 15.31 8.91 -12.21
C PHE A 176 15.89 10.24 -12.70
N LYS A 177 15.72 10.54 -13.99
CA LYS A 177 16.23 11.78 -14.58
C LYS A 177 15.27 12.93 -14.29
N VAL A 178 15.79 14.00 -13.69
CA VAL A 178 15.04 15.24 -13.50
C VAL A 178 15.49 16.22 -14.55
N ASP A 179 14.58 16.71 -15.38
CA ASP A 179 14.87 17.71 -16.42
C ASP A 179 14.69 19.13 -15.88
N GLY A 180 15.41 20.10 -16.45
CA GLY A 180 15.14 21.51 -16.21
C GLY A 180 13.73 21.90 -16.65
N GLY A 181 13.18 22.97 -16.06
CA GLY A 181 11.96 23.59 -16.58
C GLY A 181 12.20 24.27 -17.94
N PRO A 182 11.16 24.80 -18.59
CA PRO A 182 11.32 25.55 -19.84
C PRO A 182 12.37 26.64 -19.63
N THR A 183 13.43 26.63 -20.46
CA THR A 183 14.37 27.76 -20.47
C THR A 183 13.61 28.94 -21.05
N GLY A 184 13.12 29.83 -20.20
CA GLY A 184 12.73 31.17 -20.62
C GLY A 184 13.93 31.77 -21.33
N ASN A 185 13.81 31.97 -22.62
CA ASN A 185 14.80 32.58 -23.48
C ASN A 185 15.16 33.95 -22.89
N SER A 186 16.30 34.04 -22.22
CA SER A 186 16.85 35.24 -21.60
C SER A 186 17.37 36.27 -22.62
N ASN A 187 16.79 36.29 -23.84
CA ASN A 187 17.20 37.13 -24.97
C ASN A 187 16.12 38.13 -25.40
N GLU A 188 15.04 38.33 -24.64
CA GLU A 188 14.21 39.54 -24.83
C GLU A 188 14.87 40.72 -24.11
N VAL A 189 15.69 41.44 -24.88
CA VAL A 189 16.07 42.82 -24.58
C VAL A 189 14.83 43.68 -24.85
N LEU A 190 14.29 44.32 -23.80
CA LEU A 190 13.33 45.42 -23.95
C LEU A 190 14.03 46.67 -24.50
#